data_AF-A0AAV5EJ33-F1
#
_entry.id   AF-A0AAV5EJ33-F1
#
_cell.length_a   1.000
_cell.length_b   1.000
_cell.length_c   1.000
_cell.angle_alpha   90.00
_cell.angle_beta   90.00
_cell.angle_gamma   90.00
#
_symmetry.space_group_name_H-M   'P 1'
#
loop_
_entity.id
_entity.type
_entity.pdbx_description
1 polymer ?
#
loop_
_entity_poly.entity_id
_entity_poly.type
_entity_poly.pdbx_seq_one_letter_code
_entity_poly.pdbx_strand_id
1 'polypeptide(L)'
;MTLVHSNYNGNDYLISFGGYNGRYSNEVYTLRLSVKSDSQSNTKEETVAENIPTVLAPEVEISQDGKIREIAMDGADSDLELQAVRGQLASEQSRCFKLEVDVAELRQKLQSLDTLEKEVELLRRQRAASEQAALEAKQRQSSGGMWGWLVGTPPAES
;
A
#
# COMPACT_ATOMS: atom_id res chain seq x y z
N MET A 1 -29.72 -10.61 25.32
CA MET A 1 -28.27 -10.66 25.58
C MET A 1 -27.57 -10.47 24.26
N THR A 2 -26.75 -9.42 24.17
CA THR A 2 -25.91 -9.13 23.01
C THR A 2 -24.45 -9.31 23.43
N LEU A 3 -23.66 -10.00 22.62
CA LEU A 3 -22.24 -10.21 22.84
C LEU A 3 -21.47 -9.57 21.68
N VAL A 4 -20.42 -8.81 22.00
CA VAL A 4 -19.60 -8.07 21.04
C VAL A 4 -18.13 -8.30 21.38
N HIS A 5 -17.34 -8.66 20.37
CA HIS A 5 -15.88 -8.72 20.47
C HIS A 5 -15.27 -7.35 20.12
N SER A 6 -14.27 -6.90 20.88
CA SER A 6 -13.59 -5.63 20.64
C SER A 6 -12.12 -5.72 21.04
N ASN A 7 -11.21 -5.34 20.13
CA ASN A 7 -9.81 -5.13 20.45
C ASN A 7 -9.60 -3.64 20.81
N TYR A 8 -9.04 -3.37 21.99
CA TYR A 8 -8.74 -2.00 22.42
C TYR A 8 -7.40 -1.96 23.16
N ASN A 9 -6.51 -1.05 22.76
CA ASN A 9 -5.15 -0.93 23.30
C ASN A 9 -4.36 -2.26 23.28
N GLY A 10 -4.53 -3.06 22.23
CA GLY A 10 -3.82 -4.34 22.07
C GLY A 10 -4.30 -5.46 23.00
N ASN A 11 -5.43 -5.27 23.69
CA ASN A 11 -6.09 -6.31 24.45
C ASN A 11 -7.43 -6.65 23.82
N ASP A 12 -7.75 -7.94 23.78
CA ASP A 12 -9.05 -8.41 23.34
C ASP A 12 -10.05 -8.37 24.49
N TYR A 13 -11.26 -7.90 24.20
CA TYR A 13 -12.37 -7.81 25.14
C TYR A 13 -13.62 -8.47 24.56
N LEU A 14 -14.32 -9.23 25.41
CA LEU A 14 -15.69 -9.66 25.15
C LEU A 14 -16.63 -8.79 25.98
N ILE A 15 -17.45 -8.01 25.30
CA ILE A 15 -18.41 -7.08 25.89
C ILE A 15 -19.79 -7.71 25.79
N SER A 16 -20.52 -7.71 26.90
CA SER A 16 -21.87 -8.25 26.98
C SER A 16 -22.84 -7.18 27.45
N PHE A 17 -23.94 -7.01 26.70
CA PHE A 17 -24.99 -6.04 26.99
C PHE A 17 -26.35 -6.71 27.10
N GLY A 18 -27.02 -6.48 28.24
CA GLY A 18 -28.38 -6.93 28.48
C GLY A 18 -28.47 -8.42 28.86
N GLY A 19 -29.37 -8.79 29.77
CA GLY A 19 -29.50 -10.17 30.23
C GLY A 19 -30.81 -10.44 30.95
N TYR A 20 -31.15 -11.71 31.14
CA TYR A 20 -32.32 -12.11 31.90
C TYR A 20 -31.99 -13.27 32.84
N ASN A 21 -32.04 -13.01 34.15
CA ASN A 21 -31.82 -14.00 35.22
C ASN A 21 -33.05 -14.11 36.13
N GLY A 22 -34.25 -13.91 35.58
CA GLY A 22 -35.49 -13.74 36.34
C GLY A 22 -35.95 -12.28 36.44
N ARG A 23 -35.06 -11.32 36.14
CA ARG A 23 -35.42 -9.94 35.77
C ARG A 23 -34.54 -9.47 34.61
N TYR A 24 -35.03 -8.52 33.82
CA TYR A 24 -34.21 -7.89 32.79
C TYR A 24 -33.14 -7.01 33.43
N SER A 25 -31.88 -7.22 33.06
CA SER A 25 -30.75 -6.38 33.44
C SER A 25 -30.17 -5.71 32.20
N ASN A 26 -29.80 -4.44 32.32
CA ASN A 26 -29.12 -3.62 31.30
C ASN A 26 -27.67 -3.34 31.66
N GLU A 27 -27.11 -4.06 32.64
CA GLU A 27 -25.70 -3.96 33.01
C GLU A 27 -24.81 -4.41 31.85
N VAL A 28 -23.63 -3.78 31.78
CA VAL A 28 -22.60 -4.08 30.79
C VAL A 28 -21.47 -4.79 31.49
N TYR A 29 -21.12 -5.98 31.00
CA TYR A 29 -19.97 -6.74 31.51
C TYR A 29 -18.89 -6.79 30.43
N THR A 30 -17.63 -6.65 30.86
CA THR A 30 -16.46 -6.69 29.97
C THR A 30 -15.48 -7.73 30.49
N LEU A 31 -15.12 -8.70 29.67
CA LEU A 31 -14.10 -9.69 29.97
C LEU A 31 -12.86 -9.38 29.14
N ARG A 32 -11.73 -9.14 29.80
CA ARG A 32 -10.43 -9.06 29.12
C ARG A 32 -9.97 -10.48 28.82
N LEU A 33 -9.72 -10.79 27.55
CA LEU A 33 -9.13 -12.05 27.15
C LEU A 33 -7.62 -11.96 27.34
N SER A 34 -7.03 -12.95 28.01
CA SER A 34 -5.58 -13.09 28.16
C SER A 34 -5.16 -14.42 27.61
N VAL A 35 -4.34 -14.42 26.56
CA VAL A 35 -3.72 -15.64 26.05
C VAL A 35 -2.59 -16.04 27.01
N LYS A 36 -2.75 -17.14 27.72
CA LYS A 36 -1.67 -17.77 28.48
C LYS A 36 -1.07 -18.87 27.62
N SER A 37 0.12 -18.62 27.09
CA SER A 37 0.93 -19.66 26.46
C SER A 37 1.51 -20.56 27.56
N ASP A 38 0.83 -21.65 27.89
CA ASP A 38 1.36 -22.63 28.85
C ASP A 38 2.53 -23.40 28.22
N SER A 39 3.75 -22.88 28.40
CA SER A 39 4.98 -23.67 28.25
C SER A 39 5.47 -24.09 29.63
N GLN A 40 4.76 -25.04 30.27
CA GLN A 40 5.22 -25.72 31.48
C GLN A 40 4.86 -27.21 31.42
N SER A 41 5.64 -27.99 30.65
CA SER A 41 5.68 -29.44 30.82
C SER A 41 6.58 -29.76 32.02
N ASN A 42 6.00 -30.12 33.15
CA ASN A 42 6.73 -30.81 34.21
C ASN A 42 5.83 -31.90 34.80
N THR A 43 5.84 -33.07 34.15
CA THR A 43 5.17 -34.28 34.62
C THR A 43 6.12 -35.00 35.57
N LYS A 44 5.81 -34.96 36.87
CA LYS A 44 6.30 -35.94 37.83
C LYS A 44 5.14 -36.46 38.69
N GLU A 45 5.09 -37.79 38.73
CA GLU A 45 4.63 -38.64 39.82
C GLU A 45 3.13 -38.97 39.94
N GLU A 46 2.86 -40.13 39.37
CA GLU A 46 1.80 -41.10 39.62
C GLU A 46 1.71 -41.51 41.10
N THR A 47 0.50 -41.44 41.68
CA THR A 47 0.12 -42.24 42.86
C THR A 47 -1.28 -42.80 42.67
N VAL A 48 -1.42 -44.06 43.06
CA VAL A 48 -2.50 -45.01 42.74
C VAL A 48 -3.59 -45.01 43.82
N ALA A 49 -4.85 -45.05 43.33
CA ALA A 49 -6.10 -45.65 43.84
C ALA A 49 -6.50 -45.55 45.34
N GLU A 50 -7.77 -45.19 45.62
CA GLU A 50 -8.86 -46.16 45.87
C GLU A 50 -10.17 -45.49 46.42
N ASN A 51 -11.31 -46.05 45.98
CA ASN A 51 -12.58 -46.28 46.73
C ASN A 51 -13.85 -45.37 46.64
N ILE A 52 -14.80 -45.93 45.84
CA ILE A 52 -16.26 -46.13 46.03
C ILE A 52 -17.27 -45.08 45.46
N PRO A 53 -18.26 -45.52 44.64
CA PRO A 53 -19.25 -44.65 43.99
C PRO A 53 -20.52 -44.48 44.82
N THR A 54 -21.13 -43.30 44.80
CA THR A 54 -22.53 -43.13 45.22
C THR A 54 -23.20 -42.08 44.33
N VAL A 55 -24.18 -42.57 43.58
CA VAL A 55 -25.14 -41.80 42.78
C VAL A 55 -26.07 -41.08 43.74
N LEU A 56 -26.15 -39.74 43.66
CA LEU A 56 -27.28 -38.91 44.13
C LEU A 56 -27.28 -37.58 43.36
N ALA A 57 -28.51 -37.10 43.10
CA ALA A 57 -28.96 -36.02 42.22
C ALA A 57 -28.13 -34.73 42.13
N PRO A 58 -28.19 -33.98 41.00
CA PRO A 58 -27.63 -32.63 40.94
C PRO A 58 -28.59 -31.66 41.65
N GLU A 59 -28.36 -31.42 42.94
CA GLU A 59 -28.82 -30.20 43.60
C GLU A 59 -28.06 -29.01 42.99
N VAL A 60 -28.76 -28.23 42.17
CA VAL A 60 -28.24 -26.93 41.71
C VAL A 60 -28.43 -25.94 42.85
N GLU A 61 -27.48 -25.93 43.77
CA GLU A 61 -27.26 -24.80 44.66
C GLU A 61 -26.68 -23.66 43.84
N ILE A 62 -27.46 -22.60 43.67
CA ILE A 62 -27.05 -21.37 42.97
C ILE A 62 -26.13 -20.60 43.92
N SER A 63 -24.89 -21.07 44.03
CA SER A 63 -23.84 -20.38 44.77
C SER A 63 -23.48 -19.11 44.00
N GLN A 64 -23.66 -17.95 44.66
CA GLN A 64 -23.13 -16.66 44.20
C GLN A 64 -21.60 -16.67 44.33
N ASP A 65 -20.94 -17.41 43.47
CA ASP A 65 -19.55 -17.21 43.16
C ASP A 65 -19.48 -16.99 41.66
N GLY A 66 -19.24 -15.74 41.27
CA GLY A 66 -19.12 -15.29 39.88
C GLY A 66 -17.87 -15.90 39.24
N LYS A 67 -17.87 -17.22 39.07
CA LYS A 67 -16.78 -17.98 38.48
C LYS A 67 -16.85 -17.80 36.97
N ILE A 68 -16.23 -16.71 36.54
CA ILE A 68 -15.92 -16.38 35.15
C ILE A 68 -15.28 -17.63 34.54
N ARG A 69 -15.98 -18.26 33.59
CA ARG A 69 -15.38 -19.27 32.72
C ARG A 69 -14.58 -18.51 31.67
N GLU A 70 -13.26 -18.62 31.74
CA GLU A 70 -12.31 -18.14 30.72
C GLU A 70 -12.66 -18.82 29.39
N ILE A 71 -13.16 -18.07 28.42
CA ILE A 71 -13.37 -18.56 27.06
C ILE A 71 -12.05 -18.32 26.33
N ALA A 72 -11.22 -19.36 26.25
CA ALA A 72 -10.05 -19.35 25.38
C ALA A 72 -10.53 -19.31 23.92
N MET A 73 -10.29 -18.20 23.23
CA MET A 73 -10.30 -18.19 21.76
C MET A 73 -8.97 -18.77 21.29
N ASP A 74 -9.04 -19.66 20.31
CA ASP A 74 -7.89 -20.37 19.74
C ASP A 74 -6.92 -19.35 19.10
N GLY A 75 -5.76 -19.13 19.72
CA GLY A 75 -4.74 -18.19 19.25
C GLY A 75 -4.14 -18.55 17.89
N ALA A 76 -4.42 -19.76 17.39
CA ALA A 76 -3.98 -20.21 16.07
C ALA A 76 -4.59 -19.39 14.92
N ASP A 77 -5.82 -18.89 15.07
CA ASP A 77 -6.51 -18.13 14.00
C ASP A 77 -5.88 -16.73 13.84
N SER A 78 -5.52 -16.09 14.95
CA SER A 78 -4.84 -14.79 14.97
C SER A 78 -3.43 -14.85 14.36
N ASP A 79 -2.68 -15.92 14.63
CA ASP A 79 -1.34 -16.11 14.04
C ASP A 79 -1.40 -16.31 12.52
N LEU A 80 -2.43 -17.00 12.04
CA LEU A 80 -2.73 -17.18 10.62
C LEU A 80 -3.04 -15.84 9.94
N GLU A 81 -3.88 -14.99 10.56
CA GLU A 81 -4.17 -13.66 10.05
C GLU A 81 -2.93 -12.75 10.03
N LEU A 82 -2.12 -12.77 11.09
CA LEU A 82 -0.87 -12.00 11.14
C LEU A 82 0.12 -12.43 10.06
N GLN A 83 0.21 -13.74 9.79
CA GLN A 83 1.02 -14.26 8.70
C GLN A 83 0.49 -13.81 7.33
N ALA A 84 -0.82 -13.81 7.14
CA ALA A 84 -1.46 -13.31 5.91
C ALA A 84 -1.17 -11.82 5.70
N VAL A 85 -1.28 -10.99 6.74
CA VAL A 85 -0.97 -9.54 6.68
C VAL A 85 0.50 -9.31 6.36
N ARG A 86 1.43 -10.09 6.93
CA ARG A 86 2.86 -10.01 6.59
C ARG A 86 3.12 -10.38 5.13
N GLY A 87 2.45 -11.41 4.61
CA GLY A 87 2.54 -11.78 3.20
C GLY A 87 2.03 -10.68 2.27
N GLN A 88 0.90 -10.05 2.62
CA GLN A 88 0.36 -8.91 1.89
C GLN A 88 1.31 -7.71 1.94
N LEU A 89 1.86 -7.39 3.11
CA LEU A 89 2.83 -6.30 3.27
C LEU A 89 4.06 -6.50 2.36
N ALA A 90 4.63 -7.71 2.33
CA ALA A 90 5.76 -8.02 1.45
C ALA A 90 5.40 -7.88 -0.04
N SER A 91 4.17 -8.26 -0.42
CA SER A 91 3.68 -8.11 -1.79
C SER A 91 3.50 -6.63 -2.18
N GLU A 92 2.94 -5.81 -1.28
CA GLU A 92 2.74 -4.38 -1.52
C GLU A 92 4.06 -3.62 -1.48
N GLN A 93 5.02 -3.98 -0.62
CA GLN A 93 6.37 -3.43 -0.65
C GLN A 93 7.05 -3.65 -2.01
N SER A 94 6.95 -4.86 -2.55
CA SER A 94 7.47 -5.18 -3.88
C SER A 94 6.75 -4.37 -4.97
N ARG A 95 5.43 -4.17 -4.85
CA ARG A 95 4.63 -3.36 -5.77
C ARG A 95 5.01 -1.88 -5.72
N CYS A 96 5.19 -1.31 -4.54
CA CYS A 96 5.66 0.06 -4.34
C CYS A 96 7.03 0.27 -4.97
N PHE A 97 7.98 -0.64 -4.73
CA PHE A 97 9.31 -0.55 -5.35
C PHE A 97 9.24 -0.53 -6.88
N LYS A 98 8.40 -1.38 -7.48
CA LYS A 98 8.21 -1.39 -8.93
C LYS A 98 7.65 -0.06 -9.45
N LEU A 99 6.64 0.48 -8.77
CA LEU A 99 6.06 1.78 -9.13
C LEU A 99 7.06 2.93 -8.98
N GLU A 100 7.94 2.88 -7.97
CA GLU A 100 9.00 3.88 -7.80
C GLU A 100 9.99 3.87 -8.97
N VAL A 101 10.36 2.68 -9.45
CA VAL A 101 11.20 2.52 -10.64
C VAL A 101 10.49 3.06 -11.88
N ASP A 102 9.23 2.69 -12.11
CA ASP A 102 8.44 3.15 -13.26
C ASP A 102 8.29 4.69 -13.26
N VAL A 103 8.06 5.29 -12.08
CA VAL A 103 8.01 6.75 -11.90
C VAL A 103 9.35 7.41 -12.25
N ALA A 104 10.47 6.81 -11.84
CA ALA A 104 11.80 7.32 -12.19
C ALA A 104 12.06 7.25 -13.70
N GLU A 105 11.69 6.14 -14.35
CA GLU A 105 11.84 5.97 -15.80
C GLU A 105 10.97 6.97 -16.57
N LEU A 106 9.71 7.17 -16.16
CA LEU A 106 8.82 8.14 -16.79
C LEU A 106 9.33 9.58 -16.63
N ARG A 107 9.89 9.92 -15.46
CA ARG A 107 10.53 11.24 -15.25
C ARG A 107 11.73 11.44 -16.18
N GLN A 108 12.56 10.41 -16.36
CA GLN A 108 13.69 10.46 -17.30
C GLN A 108 13.21 10.65 -18.75
N LYS A 109 12.18 9.89 -19.17
CA LYS A 109 11.58 10.03 -20.50
C LYS A 109 11.01 11.44 -20.73
N LEU A 110 10.34 12.01 -19.73
CA LEU A 110 9.81 13.36 -19.82
C LEU A 110 10.94 14.40 -20.03
N GLN A 111 12.02 14.31 -19.26
CA GLN A 111 13.18 15.18 -19.45
C GLN A 111 13.79 15.06 -20.85
N SER A 112 13.85 13.84 -21.41
CA SER A 112 14.35 13.62 -22.77
C SER A 112 13.43 14.25 -23.85
N LEU A 113 12.12 14.21 -23.65
CA LEU A 113 11.16 14.85 -24.56
C LEU A 113 11.29 16.37 -24.52
N ASP A 114 11.45 16.96 -23.34
CA ASP A 114 11.65 18.41 -23.19
C ASP A 114 12.93 18.88 -23.92
N THR A 115 14.00 18.08 -23.88
CA THR A 115 15.23 18.39 -24.64
C THR A 115 15.00 18.32 -26.14
N LEU A 116 14.32 17.27 -26.61
CA LEU A 116 14.06 17.08 -28.03
C LEU A 116 13.11 18.15 -28.59
N GLU A 117 12.13 18.60 -27.80
CA GLU A 117 11.24 19.69 -28.18
C GLU A 117 12.01 20.98 -28.45
N LYS A 118 12.96 21.33 -27.58
CA LYS A 118 13.84 22.50 -27.77
C LYS A 118 14.70 22.38 -29.03
N GLU A 119 15.26 21.20 -29.29
CA GLU A 119 16.03 20.95 -30.52
C GLU A 119 15.17 21.11 -31.78
N VAL A 120 13.96 20.55 -31.80
CA VAL A 120 13.02 20.70 -32.90
C VAL A 120 12.65 22.18 -33.11
N GLU A 121 12.43 22.92 -32.03
CA GLU A 121 12.12 24.34 -32.10
C GLU A 121 13.28 25.16 -32.67
N LEU A 122 14.53 24.86 -32.26
CA LEU A 122 15.74 25.47 -32.82
C LEU A 122 15.89 25.16 -34.31
N LEU A 123 15.70 23.90 -34.71
CA LEU A 123 15.79 23.48 -36.12
C LEU A 123 14.71 24.15 -36.97
N ARG A 124 13.50 24.32 -36.46
CA ARG A 124 12.43 25.06 -37.16
C ARG A 124 12.80 26.52 -37.37
N ARG A 125 13.35 27.20 -36.35
CA ARG A 125 13.84 28.58 -36.48
C ARG A 125 14.98 28.68 -37.49
N GLN A 126 15.95 27.78 -37.43
CA GLN A 126 17.08 27.74 -38.36
C GLN A 126 16.61 27.53 -39.81
N ARG A 127 15.66 26.61 -40.02
CA ARG A 127 15.07 26.35 -41.33
C ARG A 127 14.31 27.58 -41.86
N ALA A 128 13.52 28.25 -41.04
CA ALA A 128 12.81 29.45 -41.45
C ALA A 128 13.78 30.58 -41.86
N ALA A 129 14.85 30.78 -41.09
CA ALA A 129 15.88 31.78 -41.40
C ALA A 129 16.64 31.44 -42.71
N SER A 130 16.98 30.17 -42.93
CA SER A 130 17.67 29.75 -44.16
C SER A 130 16.77 29.85 -45.39
N GLU A 131 15.47 29.53 -45.27
CA GLU A 131 14.48 29.71 -46.33
C GLU A 131 14.30 31.20 -46.69
N GLN A 132 14.23 32.09 -45.69
CA GLN A 132 14.16 33.54 -45.91
C GLN A 132 15.42 34.07 -46.60
N ALA A 133 16.61 33.69 -46.13
CA ALA A 133 17.87 34.09 -46.75
C ALA A 133 17.98 33.60 -48.21
N ALA A 134 17.49 32.39 -48.49
CA ALA A 134 17.46 31.85 -49.86
C ALA A 134 16.50 32.64 -50.76
N LEU A 135 15.34 33.07 -50.26
CA LEU A 135 14.39 33.90 -51.01
C LEU A 135 14.96 35.30 -51.29
N GLU A 136 15.59 35.93 -50.30
CA GLU A 136 16.26 37.23 -50.46
C GLU A 136 17.43 37.15 -51.47
N ALA A 137 18.25 36.09 -51.39
CA ALA A 137 19.32 35.86 -52.35
C ALA A 137 18.77 35.68 -53.77
N LYS A 138 17.67 34.93 -53.94
CA LYS A 138 17.00 34.76 -55.23
C LYS A 138 16.43 36.09 -55.76
N GLN A 139 15.84 36.92 -54.90
CA GLN A 139 15.38 38.26 -55.28
C GLN A 139 16.54 39.14 -55.75
N ARG A 140 17.66 39.16 -55.01
CA ARG A 140 18.88 39.90 -55.39
C ARG A 140 19.49 39.40 -56.69
N GLN A 141 19.48 38.09 -56.94
CA GLN A 141 19.91 37.53 -58.23
C GLN A 141 18.98 37.93 -59.36
N SER A 142 17.66 37.96 -59.14
CA SER A 142 16.69 38.37 -60.17
C SER A 142 16.77 39.88 -60.48
N SER A 143 17.08 40.73 -59.50
CA SER A 143 17.22 42.18 -59.67
C SER A 143 18.63 42.60 -60.12
N GLY A 144 19.68 41.85 -59.74
CA GLY A 144 21.07 42.10 -60.10
C GLY A 144 21.56 41.38 -61.36
N GLY A 145 20.82 40.37 -61.85
CA GLY A 145 21.23 39.48 -62.95
C GLY A 145 21.32 40.13 -64.34
N MET A 146 20.71 41.30 -64.55
CA MET A 146 20.80 42.02 -65.83
C MET A 146 21.89 43.10 -65.88
N TRP A 147 22.35 43.62 -64.74
CA TRP A 147 23.29 44.75 -64.71
C TRP A 147 24.75 44.33 -64.51
N GLY A 148 25.03 43.13 -64.02
CA GLY A 148 26.37 42.69 -63.63
C GLY A 148 27.32 42.24 -64.76
N TRP A 149 26.82 41.92 -65.96
CA TRP A 149 27.67 41.45 -67.08
C TRP A 149 27.89 42.51 -68.17
N LEU A 150 27.21 43.66 -68.11
CA LEU A 150 27.34 44.75 -69.07
C LEU A 150 28.45 45.76 -68.71
N VAL A 151 29.04 45.67 -67.52
CA VAL A 151 30.15 46.54 -67.08
C VAL A 151 31.41 45.69 -66.94
N GLY A 152 32.26 45.72 -67.97
CA GLY A 152 33.68 45.40 -67.82
C GLY A 152 34.20 44.22 -68.63
N THR A 153 34.29 44.38 -69.95
CA THR A 153 35.49 43.92 -70.67
C THR A 153 36.19 45.18 -71.21
N PRO A 154 37.40 45.53 -70.74
CA PRO A 154 38.14 46.62 -71.37
C PRO A 154 38.47 46.23 -72.83
N PRO A 155 38.36 47.16 -73.80
CA PRO A 155 38.81 46.89 -75.15
C PRO A 155 40.32 46.68 -75.14
N ALA A 156 40.75 45.54 -75.69
CA ALA A 156 42.14 45.34 -76.06
C ALA A 156 42.46 46.26 -77.24
N GLU A 157 43.34 47.24 -77.04
CA GLU A 157 43.97 47.99 -78.13
C GLU A 157 45.45 47.61 -78.26
N SER A 158 45.82 47.55 -79.54
CA SER A 158 47.05 47.11 -80.22
C SER A 158 48.34 47.79 -79.79
#